data_AF-A0A960J8S4-F1
#
_entry.id   AF-A0A960J8S4-F1
#
_cell.length_a   1.000
_cell.length_b   1.000
_cell.length_c   1.000
_cell.angle_alpha   90.00
_cell.angle_beta   90.00
_cell.angle_gamma   90.00
#
_symmetry.space_group_name_H-M   'P 1'
#
loop_
_entity.id
_entity.type
_entity.pdbx_description
1 polymer ?
#
loop_
_entity_poly.entity_id
_entity_poly.type
_entity_poly.pdbx_seq_one_letter_code
_entity_poly.pdbx_strand_id
1 'polypeptide(L)'
;SIAKRYVNRGMHFLDLIQEGNIGLMKAVDKFEYRRGYKFSTYATWWIRQAITRSIADQARTIRIPVHMIETINRLIRTQRQLVQEYGREPTVEEIGEAMDLPPARVRKVMKIAQEPISIETPVGEEDDSHLGDFLEDSDQPSPADAVINLNLRAQTSQVLRTLSPREERVIRMRFGLEDGSEHTLEEVGQKFSVTRERIRQIEAKALRKLRHPSRSRRLKTFVEPNRGA
;
A
#
# COMPACT_ATOMS: atom_id res chain seq x y z
N SER A 1 -15.20 2.91 37.12
CA SER A 1 -16.58 2.54 36.73
C SER A 1 -16.84 2.74 35.24
N ILE A 2 -16.59 3.93 34.68
CA ILE A 2 -16.92 4.25 33.28
C ILE A 2 -16.12 3.43 32.25
N ALA A 3 -14.80 3.28 32.44
CA ALA A 3 -13.93 2.54 31.53
C ALA A 3 -14.34 1.07 31.31
N LYS A 4 -14.99 0.44 32.30
CA LYS A 4 -15.45 -0.97 32.21
C LYS A 4 -16.43 -1.21 31.06
N ARG A 5 -17.19 -0.18 30.63
CA ARG A 5 -18.15 -0.29 29.51
C ARG A 5 -17.48 -0.34 28.12
N TYR A 6 -16.18 -0.05 28.05
CA TYR A 6 -15.41 0.06 26.82
C TYR A 6 -14.38 -1.08 26.67
N VAL A 7 -14.41 -2.06 27.59
CA VAL A 7 -13.62 -3.28 27.51
C VAL A 7 -14.01 -4.04 26.22
N ASN A 8 -13.03 -4.64 25.54
CA ASN A 8 -13.17 -5.33 24.24
C ASN A 8 -13.38 -4.43 23.02
N ARG A 9 -12.97 -3.15 23.07
CA ARG A 9 -12.96 -2.26 21.89
C ARG A 9 -11.57 -2.09 21.27
N GLY A 10 -10.69 -3.08 21.40
CA GLY A 10 -9.35 -3.07 20.80
C GLY A 10 -8.26 -2.33 21.61
N MET A 11 -8.53 -1.99 22.88
CA MET A 11 -7.57 -1.33 23.77
C MET A 11 -7.53 -2.03 25.13
N HIS A 12 -6.35 -2.11 25.76
CA HIS A 12 -6.21 -2.71 27.07
C HIS A 12 -6.97 -1.93 28.14
N PHE A 13 -7.41 -2.63 29.18
CA PHE A 13 -8.23 -2.01 30.23
C PHE A 13 -7.48 -0.92 31.00
N LEU A 14 -6.17 -1.09 31.21
CA LEU A 14 -5.33 -0.09 31.87
C LEU A 14 -5.22 1.18 31.04
N ASP A 15 -5.05 1.06 29.71
CA ASP A 15 -4.96 2.21 28.80
C ASP A 15 -6.28 2.99 28.80
N LEU A 16 -7.43 2.30 28.78
CA LEU A 16 -8.75 2.93 28.91
C LEU A 16 -8.90 3.70 30.24
N ILE A 17 -8.31 3.21 31.32
CA ILE A 17 -8.30 3.92 32.61
C ILE A 17 -7.42 5.15 32.52
N GLN A 18 -6.22 5.06 31.94
CA GLN A 18 -5.31 6.19 31.82
C GLN A 18 -5.89 7.31 30.96
N GLU A 19 -6.50 6.97 29.82
CA GLU A 19 -7.20 7.94 28.98
C GLU A 19 -8.41 8.55 29.69
N GLY A 20 -9.11 7.74 30.47
CA GLY A 20 -10.17 8.21 31.36
C GLY A 20 -9.66 9.20 32.42
N ASN A 21 -8.49 8.96 33.01
CA ASN A 21 -7.85 9.85 33.98
C ASN A 21 -7.44 11.18 33.33
N ILE A 22 -6.94 11.17 32.09
CA ILE A 22 -6.68 12.38 31.31
C ILE A 22 -7.99 13.18 31.08
N GLY A 23 -9.09 12.49 30.77
CA GLY A 23 -10.42 13.09 30.69
C GLY A 23 -10.88 13.70 32.01
N LEU A 24 -10.63 13.02 33.14
CA LEU A 24 -10.99 13.51 34.47
C LEU A 24 -10.19 14.76 34.86
N MET A 25 -8.88 14.80 34.60
CA MET A 25 -8.04 15.99 34.86
C MET A 25 -8.60 17.21 34.12
N LYS A 26 -8.94 17.06 32.83
CA LYS A 26 -9.60 18.12 32.04
C LYS A 26 -10.94 18.56 32.61
N ALA A 27 -11.69 17.63 33.20
CA ALA A 27 -12.95 17.97 33.86
C ALA A 27 -12.72 18.80 35.13
N VAL A 28 -11.69 18.47 35.92
CA VAL A 28 -11.32 19.24 37.12
C VAL A 28 -10.93 20.66 36.73
N ASP A 29 -10.08 20.83 35.71
CA ASP A 29 -9.59 22.13 35.27
C ASP A 29 -10.70 23.08 34.78
N LYS A 30 -11.75 22.53 34.17
CA LYS A 30 -12.84 23.31 33.55
C LYS A 30 -14.11 23.38 34.38
N PHE A 31 -14.14 22.78 35.57
CA PHE A 31 -15.35 22.73 36.39
C PHE A 31 -15.55 24.00 37.20
N GLU A 32 -16.73 24.61 37.08
CA GLU A 32 -17.15 25.75 37.89
C GLU A 32 -18.25 25.33 38.87
N TYR A 33 -17.92 25.23 40.16
CA TYR A 33 -18.88 24.82 41.20
C TYR A 33 -20.05 25.82 41.36
N ARG A 34 -19.85 27.10 41.01
CA ARG A 34 -20.86 28.17 41.11
C ARG A 34 -22.08 27.95 40.23
N ARG A 35 -21.98 27.09 39.19
CA ARG A 35 -23.12 26.75 38.31
C ARG A 35 -24.10 25.75 38.92
N GLY A 36 -23.79 25.17 40.09
CA GLY A 36 -24.70 24.27 40.82
C GLY A 36 -24.86 22.86 40.22
N TYR A 37 -24.10 22.51 39.16
CA TYR A 37 -24.11 21.16 38.60
C TYR A 37 -23.25 20.20 39.44
N LYS A 38 -23.70 18.95 39.57
CA LYS A 38 -22.90 17.89 40.22
C LYS A 38 -21.65 17.58 39.39
N PHE A 39 -20.48 17.63 40.03
CA PHE A 39 -19.21 17.31 39.38
C PHE A 39 -19.18 15.92 38.75
N SER A 40 -19.76 14.91 39.41
CA SER A 40 -19.79 13.52 38.90
C SER A 40 -20.47 13.41 37.52
N THR A 41 -21.58 14.11 37.31
CA THR A 41 -22.29 14.14 36.02
C THR A 41 -21.45 14.83 34.95
N TYR A 42 -20.81 15.95 35.30
CA TYR A 42 -19.95 16.73 34.39
C TYR A 42 -18.69 15.95 33.99
N ALA A 43 -17.96 15.41 34.97
CA ALA A 43 -16.75 14.62 34.75
C ALA A 43 -17.03 13.36 33.93
N THR A 44 -18.21 12.74 34.08
CA THR A 44 -18.61 11.57 33.28
C THR A 44 -18.56 11.86 31.77
N TRP A 45 -18.94 13.07 31.33
CA TRP A 45 -18.89 13.45 29.92
C TRP A 45 -17.44 13.53 29.42
N TRP A 46 -16.55 14.20 30.16
CA TRP A 46 -15.14 14.34 29.80
C TRP A 46 -14.39 13.01 29.78
N ILE A 47 -14.62 12.17 30.79
CA ILE A 47 -14.05 10.82 30.85
C ILE A 47 -14.51 10.00 29.64
N ARG A 48 -15.81 10.04 29.32
CA ARG A 48 -16.37 9.31 28.17
C ARG A 48 -15.79 9.79 26.84
N GLN A 49 -15.66 11.11 26.68
CA GLN A 49 -15.12 11.73 25.47
C GLN A 49 -13.65 11.33 25.25
N ALA A 50 -12.83 11.39 26.30
CA ALA A 50 -11.41 11.01 26.23
C ALA A 50 -11.25 9.53 25.83
N ILE A 51 -11.98 8.63 26.49
CA ILE A 51 -11.94 7.19 26.19
C ILE A 51 -12.41 6.92 24.75
N THR A 52 -13.55 7.49 24.33
CA THR A 52 -14.11 7.25 23.00
C THR A 52 -13.18 7.74 21.90
N ARG A 53 -12.53 8.90 22.12
CA ARG A 53 -11.56 9.46 21.18
C ARG A 53 -10.29 8.61 21.11
N SER A 54 -9.75 8.19 22.25
CA SER A 54 -8.52 7.39 22.26
C SER A 54 -8.74 6.02 21.60
N ILE A 55 -9.88 5.37 21.83
CA ILE A 55 -10.26 4.15 21.10
C ILE A 55 -10.28 4.39 19.59
N ALA A 56 -10.89 5.49 19.14
CA ALA A 56 -10.96 5.79 17.71
C ALA A 56 -9.57 6.06 17.09
N ASP A 57 -8.66 6.69 17.84
CA ASP A 57 -7.34 7.07 17.34
C ASP A 57 -6.30 5.94 17.43
N GLN A 58 -6.40 5.02 18.39
CA GLN A 58 -5.33 4.07 18.74
C GLN A 58 -5.73 2.59 18.73
N ALA A 59 -7.01 2.23 18.78
CA ALA A 59 -7.40 0.82 18.97
C ALA A 59 -7.20 -0.08 17.74
N ARG A 60 -6.84 0.48 16.58
CA ARG A 60 -6.64 -0.26 15.33
C ARG A 60 -5.19 -0.22 14.90
N THR A 61 -4.69 -1.35 14.39
CA THR A 61 -3.35 -1.49 13.80
C THR A 61 -3.10 -0.47 12.70
N ILE A 62 -4.10 -0.25 11.84
CA ILE A 62 -4.08 0.80 10.81
C ILE A 62 -4.98 1.94 11.30
N ARG A 63 -4.37 3.11 11.54
CA ARG A 63 -5.09 4.29 12.04
C ARG A 63 -6.11 4.79 11.01
N ILE A 64 -7.36 4.95 11.43
CA ILE A 64 -8.44 5.48 10.60
C ILE A 64 -8.89 6.83 11.18
N PRO A 65 -9.14 7.86 10.35
CA PRO A 65 -9.68 9.13 10.84
C PRO A 65 -11.04 8.99 11.56
N VAL A 66 -11.28 9.80 12.60
CA VAL A 66 -12.49 9.72 13.45
C VAL A 66 -13.80 9.77 12.64
N HIS A 67 -13.91 10.68 11.66
CA HIS A 67 -15.12 10.79 10.83
C HIS A 67 -15.41 9.52 9.99
N MET A 68 -14.37 8.77 9.63
CA MET A 68 -14.53 7.48 8.95
C MET A 68 -15.02 6.41 9.92
N ILE A 69 -14.57 6.42 11.17
CA ILE A 69 -15.06 5.50 12.23
C ILE A 69 -16.54 5.78 12.55
N GLU A 70 -16.94 7.05 12.59
CA GLU A 70 -18.36 7.42 12.71
C GLU A 70 -19.18 6.89 11.54
N THR A 71 -18.65 6.99 10.33
CA THR A 71 -19.29 6.46 9.11
C THR A 71 -19.42 4.94 9.16
N ILE A 72 -18.37 4.22 9.59
CA ILE A 72 -18.38 2.76 9.77
C ILE A 72 -19.42 2.35 10.83
N ASN A 73 -19.45 3.03 11.97
CA ASN A 73 -20.45 2.76 13.01
C ASN A 73 -21.88 3.02 12.53
N ARG A 74 -22.09 4.05 11.71
CA ARG A 74 -23.38 4.32 11.08
C ARG A 74 -23.76 3.19 10.13
N LEU A 75 -22.82 2.75 9.29
CA LEU A 75 -23.00 1.63 8.37
C LEU A 75 -23.40 0.35 9.11
N ILE A 76 -22.69 -0.02 10.18
CA ILE A 76 -23.01 -1.22 10.98
C ILE A 76 -24.41 -1.12 11.61
N ARG A 77 -24.82 0.08 12.06
CA ARG A 77 -26.17 0.29 12.61
C ARG A 77 -27.24 0.15 11.54
N THR A 78 -27.07 0.80 10.39
CA THR A 78 -28.01 0.71 9.27
C THR A 78 -28.09 -0.72 8.73
N GLN A 79 -26.97 -1.41 8.59
CA GLN A 79 -26.93 -2.82 8.19
C GLN A 79 -27.74 -3.70 9.16
N ARG A 80 -27.57 -3.53 10.48
CA ARG A 80 -28.36 -4.27 11.48
C ARG A 80 -29.87 -3.97 11.41
N GLN A 81 -30.24 -2.71 11.14
CA GLN A 81 -31.64 -2.33 10.96
C GLN A 81 -32.24 -3.00 9.72
N LEU A 82 -31.54 -2.95 8.59
CA LEU A 82 -31.99 -3.57 7.34
C LEU A 82 -32.06 -5.11 7.44
N VAL A 83 -31.14 -5.75 8.16
CA VAL A 83 -31.22 -7.19 8.45
C VAL A 83 -32.49 -7.53 9.23
N GLN A 84 -32.86 -6.70 10.20
CA GLN A 84 -34.08 -6.90 10.98
C GLN A 84 -35.35 -6.69 10.14
N GLU A 85 -35.34 -5.73 9.21
CA GLU A 85 -36.47 -5.41 8.35
C GLU A 85 -36.67 -6.43 7.22
N TYR A 86 -35.59 -6.84 6.56
CA TYR A 86 -35.65 -7.73 5.39
C TYR A 86 -35.52 -9.22 5.74
N GLY A 87 -35.07 -9.55 6.94
CA GLY A 87 -34.82 -10.94 7.36
C GLY A 87 -33.66 -11.61 6.60
N ARG A 88 -32.85 -10.84 5.85
CA ARG A 88 -31.68 -11.28 5.10
C ARG A 88 -30.57 -10.23 5.17
N GLU A 89 -29.35 -10.59 4.75
CA GLU A 89 -28.29 -9.60 4.60
C GLU A 89 -28.63 -8.60 3.48
N PRO A 90 -28.50 -7.28 3.73
CA PRO A 90 -28.76 -6.26 2.73
C PRO A 90 -27.62 -6.15 1.72
N THR A 91 -27.95 -5.77 0.49
CA THR A 91 -26.96 -5.53 -0.56
C THR A 91 -26.25 -4.19 -0.36
N VAL A 92 -25.10 -4.00 -1.01
CA VAL A 92 -24.33 -2.75 -0.94
C VAL A 92 -25.14 -1.55 -1.48
N GLU A 93 -26.03 -1.80 -2.42
CA GLU A 93 -26.92 -0.80 -3.03
C GLU A 93 -28.00 -0.38 -2.04
N GLU A 94 -28.68 -1.34 -1.38
CA GLU A 94 -29.69 -1.09 -0.34
C GLU A 94 -29.11 -0.30 0.85
N ILE A 95 -27.89 -0.65 1.29
CA ILE A 95 -27.18 0.10 2.34
C ILE A 95 -26.85 1.52 1.87
N GLY A 96 -26.45 1.68 0.61
CA GLY A 96 -26.13 2.98 0.03
C GLY A 96 -27.33 3.90 -0.01
N GLU A 97 -28.49 3.39 -0.42
CA GLU A 97 -29.76 4.13 -0.43
C GLU A 97 -30.18 4.55 0.98
N ALA A 98 -30.14 3.64 1.95
CA ALA A 98 -30.49 3.94 3.34
C ALA A 98 -29.53 4.94 4.02
N MET A 99 -28.28 5.03 3.56
CA MET A 99 -27.27 5.96 4.09
C MET A 99 -27.11 7.25 3.28
N ASP A 100 -27.83 7.39 2.15
CA ASP A 100 -27.64 8.46 1.16
C ASP A 100 -26.17 8.56 0.67
N LEU A 101 -25.58 7.41 0.36
CA LEU A 101 -24.19 7.28 -0.10
C LEU A 101 -24.10 6.48 -1.40
N PRO A 102 -23.20 6.86 -2.33
CA PRO A 102 -22.96 6.07 -3.53
C PRO A 102 -22.48 4.64 -3.18
N PRO A 103 -22.97 3.59 -3.87
CA PRO A 103 -22.58 2.19 -3.59
C PRO A 103 -21.06 1.95 -3.65
N ALA A 104 -20.36 2.63 -4.55
CA ALA A 104 -18.90 2.58 -4.64
C ALA A 104 -18.20 3.07 -3.36
N ARG A 105 -18.77 4.06 -2.67
CA ARG A 105 -18.23 4.57 -1.39
C ARG A 105 -18.53 3.59 -0.25
N VAL A 106 -19.73 2.99 -0.23
CA VAL A 106 -20.09 1.94 0.75
C VAL A 106 -19.12 0.76 0.65
N ARG A 107 -18.84 0.27 -0.56
CA ARG A 107 -17.86 -0.82 -0.77
C ARG A 107 -16.47 -0.48 -0.23
N LYS A 108 -16.00 0.75 -0.44
CA LYS A 108 -14.72 1.22 0.10
C LYS A 108 -14.74 1.27 1.63
N VAL A 109 -15.81 1.78 2.24
CA VAL A 109 -15.95 1.85 3.69
C VAL A 109 -15.99 0.44 4.30
N MET A 110 -16.71 -0.50 3.69
CA MET A 110 -16.74 -1.91 4.12
C MET A 110 -15.35 -2.54 4.06
N LYS A 111 -14.58 -2.30 3.00
CA LYS A 111 -13.19 -2.79 2.87
C LYS A 111 -12.26 -2.21 3.94
N ILE A 112 -12.41 -0.92 4.28
CA ILE A 112 -11.62 -0.26 5.32
C ILE A 112 -12.04 -0.72 6.73
N ALA A 113 -13.30 -1.12 6.90
CA ALA A 113 -13.81 -1.58 8.19
C ALA A 113 -13.21 -2.92 8.65
N GLN A 114 -12.78 -3.76 7.70
CA GLN A 114 -12.13 -5.05 7.97
C GLN A 114 -10.84 -4.86 8.77
N GLU A 115 -10.66 -5.70 9.78
CA GLU A 115 -9.44 -5.73 10.59
C GLU A 115 -8.44 -6.72 9.96
N PRO A 116 -7.13 -6.42 10.01
CA PRO A 116 -6.11 -7.33 9.50
C PRO A 116 -6.14 -8.65 10.28
N ILE A 117 -5.93 -9.76 9.57
CA ILE A 117 -5.87 -11.10 10.14
C ILE A 117 -4.41 -11.37 10.57
N SER A 118 -4.23 -12.14 11.64
CA SER A 118 -2.89 -12.55 12.07
C SER A 118 -2.27 -13.50 11.04
N ILE A 119 -1.01 -13.26 10.69
CA ILE A 119 -0.21 -14.13 9.84
C ILE A 119 0.00 -15.51 10.49
N GLU A 120 -0.03 -15.57 11.82
CA GLU A 120 0.07 -16.79 12.63
C GLU A 120 -1.28 -17.51 12.79
N THR A 121 -2.31 -17.12 12.03
CA THR A 121 -3.59 -17.85 12.07
C THR A 121 -3.35 -19.24 11.45
N PRO A 122 -3.62 -20.35 12.17
CA PRO A 122 -3.42 -21.69 11.63
C PRO A 122 -4.40 -21.94 10.48
N VAL A 123 -3.94 -22.68 9.47
CA VAL A 123 -4.69 -22.99 8.25
C VAL A 123 -4.75 -24.50 8.09
N GLY A 124 -5.96 -25.06 8.10
CA GLY A 124 -6.19 -26.50 7.96
C GLY A 124 -6.39 -27.22 9.29
N GLU A 125 -6.40 -28.56 9.26
CA GLU A 125 -6.56 -29.42 10.45
C GLU A 125 -5.20 -29.77 11.11
N GLU A 126 -4.10 -29.57 10.39
CA GLU A 126 -2.75 -29.78 10.90
C GLU A 126 -2.22 -28.46 11.49
N ASP A 127 -1.91 -28.44 12.79
CA ASP A 127 -1.45 -27.27 13.55
C ASP A 127 -0.07 -26.71 13.09
N ASP A 128 0.57 -27.32 12.10
CA ASP A 128 1.89 -26.92 11.62
C ASP A 128 1.86 -25.86 10.50
N SER A 129 0.69 -25.60 9.89
CA SER A 129 0.57 -24.66 8.76
C SER A 129 -0.07 -23.34 9.18
N HIS A 130 0.62 -22.22 8.96
CA HIS A 130 0.12 -20.88 9.27
C HIS A 130 -0.20 -20.11 7.98
N LEU A 131 -1.06 -19.09 8.07
CA LEU A 131 -1.41 -18.24 6.92
C LEU A 131 -0.18 -17.61 6.26
N GLY A 132 0.85 -17.27 7.06
CA GLY A 132 2.11 -16.70 6.58
C GLY A 132 2.89 -17.59 5.66
N ASP A 133 2.79 -18.91 5.81
CA ASP A 133 3.54 -19.88 5.00
C ASP A 133 3.05 -19.90 3.54
N PHE A 134 1.86 -19.35 3.28
CA PHE A 134 1.26 -19.23 1.94
C PHE A 134 1.48 -17.86 1.28
N LEU A 135 2.14 -16.92 1.97
CA LEU A 135 2.44 -15.61 1.40
C LEU A 135 3.70 -15.69 0.53
N GLU A 136 3.49 -15.70 -0.79
CA GLU A 136 4.58 -15.63 -1.77
C GLU A 136 5.24 -14.23 -1.76
N ASP A 137 6.58 -14.21 -1.81
CA ASP A 137 7.34 -12.97 -2.02
C ASP A 137 7.34 -12.61 -3.51
N SER A 138 6.50 -11.66 -3.91
CA SER A 138 6.42 -11.19 -5.29
C SER A 138 7.58 -10.29 -5.72
N ASP A 139 8.35 -9.77 -4.78
CA ASP A 139 9.46 -8.84 -5.07
C ASP A 139 10.74 -9.59 -5.43
N GLN A 140 10.84 -10.87 -5.05
CA GLN A 140 11.99 -11.70 -5.38
C GLN A 140 11.85 -12.31 -6.78
N PRO A 141 12.76 -11.98 -7.73
CA PRO A 141 12.73 -12.60 -9.05
C PRO A 141 13.02 -14.09 -8.93
N SER A 142 12.35 -14.91 -9.73
CA SER A 142 12.62 -16.34 -9.74
C SER A 142 14.08 -16.62 -10.11
N PRO A 143 14.70 -17.70 -9.61
CA PRO A 143 16.07 -18.06 -9.99
C PRO A 143 16.24 -18.21 -11.52
N ALA A 144 15.21 -18.68 -12.21
CA ALA A 144 15.19 -18.77 -13.67
C ALA A 144 15.25 -17.38 -14.31
N ASP A 145 14.43 -16.44 -13.85
CA ASP A 145 14.42 -15.05 -14.35
C ASP A 145 15.72 -14.33 -14.04
N ALA A 146 16.32 -14.58 -12.87
CA ALA A 146 17.62 -14.04 -12.50
C ALA A 146 18.72 -14.51 -13.48
N VAL A 147 18.74 -15.80 -13.83
CA VAL A 147 19.69 -16.36 -14.82
C VAL A 147 19.43 -15.81 -16.22
N ILE A 148 18.17 -15.68 -16.63
CA ILE A 148 17.79 -15.08 -17.92
C ILE A 148 18.30 -13.63 -17.99
N ASN A 149 18.10 -12.84 -16.93
CA ASN A 149 18.58 -11.45 -16.85
C ASN A 149 20.10 -11.35 -16.90
N LEU A 150 20.82 -12.22 -16.19
CA LEU A 150 22.28 -12.29 -16.25
C LEU A 150 22.78 -12.64 -17.66
N ASN A 151 22.15 -13.63 -18.30
CA ASN A 151 22.49 -14.04 -19.66
C ASN A 151 22.19 -12.91 -20.67
N LEU A 152 21.04 -12.25 -20.54
CA LEU A 152 20.67 -11.10 -21.36
C LEU A 152 21.71 -9.97 -21.25
N ARG A 153 22.16 -9.63 -20.03
CA ARG A 153 23.23 -8.64 -19.81
C ARG A 153 24.54 -9.04 -20.49
N ALA A 154 24.95 -10.31 -20.36
CA ALA A 154 26.17 -10.82 -20.98
C ALA A 154 26.10 -10.79 -22.52
N GLN A 155 25.00 -11.27 -23.11
CA GLN A 155 24.78 -11.26 -24.56
C GLN A 155 24.69 -9.83 -25.11
N THR A 156 24.00 -8.93 -24.39
CA THR A 156 23.92 -7.51 -24.77
C THR A 156 25.31 -6.88 -24.77
N SER A 157 26.13 -7.12 -23.74
CA SER A 157 27.52 -6.65 -23.70
C SER A 157 28.36 -7.19 -24.87
N GLN A 158 28.23 -8.48 -25.19
CA GLN A 158 28.94 -9.08 -26.32
C GLN A 158 28.53 -8.49 -27.67
N VAL A 159 27.23 -8.24 -27.87
CA VAL A 159 26.72 -7.63 -29.10
C VAL A 159 27.15 -6.16 -29.22
N LEU A 160 27.16 -5.41 -28.12
CA LEU A 160 27.62 -4.02 -28.10
C LEU A 160 29.10 -3.88 -28.45
N ARG A 161 29.96 -4.82 -28.02
CA ARG A 161 31.39 -4.88 -28.41
C ARG A 161 31.63 -5.03 -29.92
N THR A 162 30.62 -5.44 -30.70
CA THR A 162 30.71 -5.52 -32.17
C THR A 162 30.47 -4.17 -32.88
N LEU A 163 30.06 -3.14 -32.14
CA LEU A 163 29.96 -1.77 -32.63
C LEU A 163 31.34 -1.09 -32.55
N SER A 164 31.47 0.09 -33.16
CA SER A 164 32.68 0.89 -32.94
C SER A 164 32.74 1.36 -31.48
N PRO A 165 33.93 1.57 -30.89
CA PRO A 165 34.07 1.99 -29.48
C PRO A 165 33.26 3.24 -29.12
N ARG A 166 33.11 4.15 -30.09
CA ARG A 166 32.31 5.37 -29.95
C ARG A 166 30.80 5.10 -29.97
N GLU A 167 30.32 4.20 -30.83
CA GLU A 167 28.92 3.79 -30.88
C GLU A 167 28.53 3.00 -29.63
N GLU A 168 29.39 2.08 -29.18
CA GLU A 168 29.18 1.30 -27.96
C GLU A 168 29.03 2.20 -26.73
N ARG A 169 29.94 3.14 -26.52
CA ARG A 169 29.93 4.01 -25.34
C ARG A 169 28.75 4.99 -25.33
N VAL A 170 28.31 5.47 -26.50
CA VAL A 170 27.08 6.26 -26.64
C VAL A 170 25.85 5.44 -26.26
N ILE A 171 25.73 4.19 -26.71
CA ILE A 171 24.59 3.32 -26.40
C ILE A 171 24.59 2.91 -24.92
N ARG A 172 25.76 2.55 -24.34
CA ARG A 172 25.86 2.19 -22.92
C ARG A 172 25.45 3.34 -21.99
N MET A 173 25.91 4.57 -22.27
CA MET A 173 25.52 5.75 -21.49
C MET A 173 24.05 6.13 -21.69
N ARG A 174 23.52 6.01 -22.92
CA ARG A 174 22.14 6.39 -23.21
C ARG A 174 21.12 5.53 -22.45
N PHE A 175 21.35 4.22 -22.41
CA PHE A 175 20.45 3.25 -21.77
C PHE A 175 20.89 2.83 -20.36
N GLY A 176 21.87 3.51 -19.76
CA GLY A 176 22.31 3.23 -18.39
C GLY A 176 22.89 1.83 -18.17
N LEU A 177 23.49 1.23 -19.20
CA LEU A 177 24.05 -0.14 -19.12
C LEU A 177 25.40 -0.21 -18.37
N GLU A 178 25.96 0.94 -17.98
CA GLU A 178 27.22 1.07 -17.25
C GLU A 178 26.97 1.54 -15.81
N ASP A 179 26.27 2.68 -15.65
CA ASP A 179 26.08 3.34 -14.35
C ASP A 179 24.64 3.18 -13.79
N GLY A 180 23.79 2.37 -14.44
CA GLY A 180 22.40 2.14 -14.02
C GLY A 180 21.43 3.31 -14.25
N SER A 181 21.94 4.46 -14.73
CA SER A 181 21.16 5.68 -14.99
C SER A 181 21.13 6.01 -16.48
N GLU A 182 19.94 6.27 -17.02
CA GLU A 182 19.78 6.73 -18.41
C GLU A 182 20.24 8.19 -18.54
N HIS A 183 21.14 8.47 -19.48
CA HIS A 183 21.57 9.83 -19.78
C HIS A 183 20.78 10.45 -20.93
N THR A 184 20.48 11.74 -20.84
CA THR A 184 19.84 12.46 -21.95
C THR A 184 20.82 12.63 -23.13
N LEU A 185 20.29 12.82 -24.35
CA LEU A 185 21.12 13.05 -25.55
C LEU A 185 22.05 14.27 -25.41
N GLU A 186 21.65 15.24 -24.60
CA GLU A 186 22.42 16.44 -24.31
C GLU A 186 23.57 16.16 -23.34
N GLU A 187 23.33 15.42 -22.25
CA GLU A 187 24.37 14.95 -21.33
C GLU A 187 25.41 14.07 -22.01
N VAL A 188 24.96 13.15 -22.88
CA VAL A 188 25.87 12.33 -23.69
C VAL A 188 26.64 13.24 -24.66
N GLY A 189 25.99 14.22 -25.28
CA GLY A 189 26.64 15.20 -26.16
C GLY A 189 27.77 15.97 -25.47
N GLN A 190 27.53 16.43 -24.23
CA GLN A 190 28.53 17.11 -23.40
C GLN A 190 29.73 16.21 -23.11
N LYS A 191 29.52 14.96 -22.68
CA LYS A 191 30.59 13.99 -22.39
C LYS A 191 31.46 13.64 -23.62
N PHE A 192 30.88 13.70 -24.83
CA PHE A 192 31.58 13.40 -26.08
C PHE A 192 32.03 14.66 -26.85
N SER A 193 31.83 15.86 -26.30
CA SER A 193 32.11 17.17 -26.93
C SER A 193 31.48 17.32 -28.32
N VAL A 194 30.21 16.90 -28.44
CA VAL A 194 29.49 16.77 -29.70
C VAL A 194 28.06 17.30 -29.55
N THR A 195 27.48 17.83 -30.62
CA THR A 195 26.10 18.32 -30.60
C THR A 195 25.09 17.21 -30.34
N ARG A 196 23.97 17.56 -29.70
CA ARG A 196 22.83 16.65 -29.46
C ARG A 196 22.39 15.87 -30.71
N GLU A 197 22.22 16.58 -31.83
CA GLU A 197 21.76 15.95 -33.08
C GLU A 197 22.78 14.93 -33.61
N ARG A 198 24.08 15.18 -33.39
CA ARG A 198 25.12 14.24 -33.80
C ARG A 198 25.12 12.97 -32.94
N ILE A 199 24.81 13.05 -31.64
CA ILE A 199 24.58 11.85 -30.80
C ILE A 199 23.37 11.07 -31.28
N ARG A 200 22.26 11.74 -31.61
CA ARG A 200 21.05 11.11 -32.17
C ARG A 200 21.35 10.34 -33.46
N GLN A 201 22.17 10.90 -34.35
CA GLN A 201 22.61 10.21 -35.57
C GLN A 201 23.45 8.96 -35.27
N ILE A 202 24.36 9.03 -34.30
CA ILE A 202 25.19 7.90 -33.88
C ILE A 202 24.32 6.78 -33.29
N GLU A 203 23.36 7.13 -32.44
CA GLU A 203 22.38 6.21 -31.87
C GLU A 203 21.57 5.51 -32.96
N ALA A 204 20.95 6.27 -33.87
CA ALA A 204 20.17 5.72 -34.97
C ALA A 204 20.99 4.77 -35.86
N LYS A 205 22.25 5.12 -36.13
CA LYS A 205 23.18 4.29 -36.90
C LYS A 205 23.56 3.00 -36.14
N ALA A 206 23.83 3.10 -34.84
CA ALA A 206 24.14 1.96 -33.99
C ALA A 206 22.95 1.00 -33.90
N LEU A 207 21.74 1.50 -33.62
CA LEU A 207 20.51 0.70 -33.61
C LEU A 207 20.25 0.04 -34.97
N ARG A 208 20.49 0.74 -36.08
CA ARG A 208 20.38 0.14 -37.42
C ARG A 208 21.34 -1.03 -37.62
N LYS A 209 22.59 -0.93 -37.14
CA LYS A 209 23.57 -2.03 -37.18
C LYS A 209 23.14 -3.21 -36.29
N LEU A 210 22.61 -2.92 -35.10
CA LEU A 210 22.11 -3.94 -34.16
C LEU A 210 20.88 -4.67 -34.69
N ARG A 211 20.03 -4.02 -35.50
CA ARG A 211 18.87 -4.64 -36.14
C ARG A 211 19.21 -5.65 -37.24
N HIS A 212 20.46 -5.67 -37.74
CA HIS A 212 20.85 -6.63 -38.77
C HIS A 212 20.76 -8.08 -38.25
N PRO A 213 20.20 -9.05 -39.02
CA PRO A 213 19.95 -10.42 -38.57
C PRO A 213 21.15 -11.13 -37.92
N SER A 214 22.37 -10.87 -38.41
CA SER A 214 23.60 -11.44 -37.86
C SER A 214 23.86 -11.08 -36.39
N ARG A 215 23.36 -9.93 -35.93
CA ARG A 215 23.53 -9.44 -34.54
C ARG A 215 22.23 -9.58 -33.75
N SER A 216 21.09 -9.29 -34.37
CA SER A 216 19.78 -9.35 -33.70
C SER A 216 19.35 -10.77 -33.35
N ARG A 217 19.78 -11.81 -34.09
CA ARG A 217 19.39 -13.21 -33.82
C ARG A 217 19.75 -13.68 -32.40
N ARG A 218 20.85 -13.19 -31.80
CA ARG A 218 21.26 -13.52 -30.43
C ARG A 218 20.43 -12.84 -29.35
N LEU A 219 19.86 -11.67 -29.65
CA LEU A 219 19.03 -10.90 -28.72
C LEU A 219 17.54 -11.20 -28.91
N LYS A 220 17.14 -11.65 -30.10
CA LYS A 220 15.76 -12.00 -30.44
C LYS A 220 15.21 -13.15 -29.61
N THR A 221 16.08 -14.09 -29.20
CA THR A 221 15.74 -15.21 -28.31
C THR A 221 15.31 -14.76 -26.90
N PHE A 222 15.64 -13.54 -26.49
CA PHE A 222 15.19 -12.96 -25.22
C PHE A 222 13.94 -12.08 -25.36
N VAL A 223 13.54 -11.76 -26.60
CA VAL A 223 12.36 -10.92 -26.91
C VAL A 223 11.16 -11.78 -27.26
N GLU A 224 11.39 -12.94 -27.88
CA GLU A 224 10.35 -13.95 -28.07
C GLU A 224 10.18 -14.68 -26.73
N PRO A 225 9.04 -14.54 -26.03
CA PRO A 225 8.76 -15.43 -24.92
C PRO A 225 8.75 -16.83 -25.49
N ASN A 226 9.37 -17.77 -24.79
CA ASN A 226 9.13 -19.20 -24.98
C ASN A 226 7.61 -19.43 -24.90
N ARG A 227 6.92 -19.34 -26.04
CA ARG A 227 5.58 -19.92 -26.24
C ARG A 227 5.83 -21.41 -26.40
N GLY A 228 6.06 -22.06 -25.27
CA GLY A 228 6.45 -23.45 -25.17
C GLY A 228 6.17 -23.96 -23.76
N ALA A 229 4.91 -23.85 -23.35
CA ALA A 229 4.22 -24.73 -22.41
C ALA A 229 2.73 -24.69 -22.80
#